data_AF-A0A1W9PFL5-F1
#
_entry.id   AF-A0A1W9PFL5-F1
#
_cell.length_a   1.000
_cell.length_b   1.000
_cell.length_c   1.000
_cell.angle_alpha   90.00
_cell.angle_beta   90.00
_cell.angle_gamma   90.00
#
_symmetry.space_group_name_H-M   'P 1'
#
loop_
_entity.id
_entity.type
_entity.pdbx_description
1 polymer ?
#
loop_
_entity_poly.entity_id
_entity_poly.type
_entity_poly.pdbx_seq_one_letter_code
_entity_poly.pdbx_strand_id
1 'polypeptide(L)'
;MLYYEAGRKGYLIFDENGRIPKIGFHLPEDMAGLWFPPFKIIDCLDFQKPSRKVIVNMVGRKILFEDGEAEFLFSLDRKRFFIKIKGKLDIQLRLCETPVWYSDILGWRKTVPRIYEKEDEILIELKNLNILFFIKSSGGFFSLKRNILKVKSLLPETVVYIGDEPLKNVMKAYEEEKVKKEEYYHLTNNEKGTRFWLKNMLIDMFLANEYGEGVIAGFPEFPWWFGVDTFFIGRCLLEMDLMDFFKKSFSNLLRHSEKGKIPHEVITNGVIYHKGNPIETSLFVILLEDYYEKTKDLTFVKENYPVILEGFKNLLKVPYPEGPGFVELEEVSSEHVVTLDNVV
;
A
#
# COMPACT_ATOMS: atom_id res chain seq x y z
N MET A 1 -11.19 -15.95 5.35
CA MET A 1 -11.29 -14.47 5.49
C MET A 1 -9.94 -13.86 5.19
N LEU A 2 -9.91 -12.70 4.53
CA LEU A 2 -8.67 -11.99 4.21
C LEU A 2 -8.33 -10.96 5.29
N TYR A 3 -7.03 -10.79 5.53
CA TYR A 3 -6.47 -9.85 6.48
C TYR A 3 -5.31 -9.09 5.83
N TYR A 4 -5.01 -7.92 6.37
CA TYR A 4 -3.83 -7.16 6.02
C TYR A 4 -3.11 -6.62 7.26
N GLU A 5 -1.80 -6.40 7.12
CA GLU A 5 -0.98 -5.57 7.99
C GLU A 5 -0.24 -4.58 7.08
N ALA A 6 -0.24 -3.29 7.42
CA ALA A 6 0.29 -2.25 6.55
C ALA A 6 1.08 -1.19 7.33
N GLY A 7 1.94 -0.50 6.60
CA GLY A 7 2.57 0.75 7.00
C GLY A 7 2.74 1.64 5.77
N ARG A 8 3.30 2.83 5.94
CA ARG A 8 3.40 3.79 4.82
C ARG A 8 4.29 3.30 3.67
N LYS A 9 5.16 2.32 3.91
CA LYS A 9 6.15 1.85 2.92
C LYS A 9 5.86 0.46 2.37
N GLY A 10 4.79 -0.20 2.81
CA GLY A 10 4.49 -1.56 2.39
C GLY A 10 3.32 -2.18 3.13
N TYR A 11 2.90 -3.34 2.66
CA TYR A 11 1.76 -4.07 3.20
C TYR A 11 1.90 -5.58 2.98
N LEU A 12 1.17 -6.35 3.77
CA LEU A 12 1.04 -7.81 3.66
C LEU A 12 -0.44 -8.15 3.55
N ILE A 13 -0.80 -9.01 2.59
CA ILE A 13 -2.12 -9.63 2.48
C ILE A 13 -2.02 -11.13 2.75
N PHE A 14 -2.86 -11.64 3.64
CA PHE A 14 -2.85 -13.03 4.07
C PHE A 14 -4.26 -13.55 4.43
N ASP A 15 -4.44 -14.86 4.48
CA ASP A 15 -5.67 -15.55 4.85
C ASP A 15 -5.77 -15.85 6.36
N GLU A 16 -6.86 -16.44 6.81
CA GLU A 16 -7.07 -16.83 8.21
C GLU A 16 -6.04 -17.82 8.76
N ASN A 17 -5.34 -18.55 7.89
CA ASN A 17 -4.30 -19.51 8.25
C ASN A 17 -2.91 -18.86 8.31
N GLY A 18 -2.80 -17.55 8.07
CA GLY A 18 -1.52 -16.88 7.94
C GLY A 18 -0.84 -17.13 6.60
N ARG A 19 -1.54 -17.68 5.60
CA ARG A 19 -0.97 -18.00 4.30
C ARG A 19 -1.20 -16.86 3.32
N ILE A 20 -0.34 -16.75 2.31
CA ILE A 20 -0.57 -15.82 1.19
C ILE A 20 -1.51 -16.51 0.17
N PRO A 21 -2.75 -16.04 0.01
CA PRO A 21 -3.72 -16.65 -0.90
C PRO A 21 -3.38 -16.33 -2.36
N LYS A 22 -3.92 -17.13 -3.28
CA LYS A 22 -3.83 -16.92 -4.73
C LYS A 22 -5.05 -16.14 -5.21
N ILE A 23 -4.94 -14.81 -5.18
CA ILE A 23 -5.99 -13.85 -5.53
C ILE A 23 -5.39 -12.69 -6.33
N GLY A 24 -6.18 -12.04 -7.17
CA GLY A 24 -5.69 -10.96 -8.02
C GLY A 24 -6.35 -10.97 -9.40
N PHE A 25 -6.85 -9.82 -9.86
CA PHE A 25 -7.24 -9.58 -11.25
C PHE A 25 -6.10 -8.88 -12.03
N HIS A 26 -5.56 -7.78 -11.50
CA HIS A 26 -4.51 -6.98 -12.18
C HIS A 26 -3.20 -7.76 -12.34
N LEU A 27 -2.83 -8.51 -11.31
CA LEU A 27 -1.85 -9.58 -11.39
C LEU A 27 -2.58 -10.88 -11.10
N PRO A 28 -2.96 -11.67 -12.14
CA PRO A 28 -3.77 -12.87 -11.97
C PRO A 28 -3.23 -13.80 -10.88
N GLU A 29 -4.04 -14.02 -9.84
CA GLU A 29 -3.72 -14.84 -8.67
C GLU A 29 -2.48 -14.40 -7.86
N ASP A 30 -1.98 -13.19 -8.09
CA ASP A 30 -0.68 -12.74 -7.60
C ASP A 30 -0.70 -11.31 -7.01
N MET A 31 -1.87 -10.79 -6.62
CA MET A 31 -1.98 -9.50 -5.91
C MET A 31 -1.66 -9.62 -4.41
N ALA A 32 -1.80 -10.80 -3.80
CA ALA A 32 -1.45 -10.99 -2.39
C ALA A 32 0.05 -11.24 -2.16
N GLY A 33 0.50 -10.91 -0.95
CA GLY A 33 1.84 -11.17 -0.44
C GLY A 33 2.46 -9.98 0.27
N LEU A 34 3.77 -10.03 0.52
CA LEU A 34 4.52 -8.95 1.16
C LEU A 34 5.04 -7.96 0.11
N TRP A 35 4.42 -6.80 0.07
CA TRP A 35 4.74 -5.72 -0.85
C TRP A 35 5.55 -4.62 -0.16
N PHE A 36 6.65 -4.25 -0.80
CA PHE A 36 7.32 -2.96 -0.63
C PHE A 36 7.28 -2.26 -1.99
N PRO A 37 6.17 -1.59 -2.33
CA PRO A 37 5.96 -1.05 -3.67
C PRO A 37 7.15 -0.21 -4.15
N PRO A 38 7.59 -0.40 -5.41
CA PRO A 38 6.84 -1.07 -6.49
C PRO A 38 7.09 -2.58 -6.64
N PHE A 39 7.58 -3.30 -5.62
CA PHE A 39 7.83 -4.75 -5.71
C PHE A 39 7.21 -5.56 -4.57
N LYS A 40 6.72 -6.75 -4.92
CA LYS A 40 6.48 -7.84 -3.98
C LYS A 40 7.76 -8.63 -3.75
N ILE A 41 8.09 -8.86 -2.49
CA ILE A 41 9.30 -9.58 -2.07
C ILE A 41 8.98 -11.01 -1.61
N ILE A 42 7.76 -11.27 -1.12
CA ILE A 42 7.32 -12.60 -0.68
C ILE A 42 5.94 -12.92 -1.25
N ASP A 43 5.82 -14.03 -1.98
CA ASP A 43 4.58 -14.51 -2.62
C ASP A 43 4.06 -15.84 -2.05
N CYS A 44 4.71 -16.34 -0.99
CA CYS A 44 4.25 -17.46 -0.19
C CYS A 44 4.77 -17.33 1.24
N LEU A 45 3.88 -17.51 2.20
CA LEU A 45 4.16 -17.60 3.62
C LEU A 45 3.32 -18.79 4.12
N ASP A 46 3.92 -19.73 4.83
CA ASP A 46 3.21 -20.86 5.42
C ASP A 46 3.87 -21.30 6.72
N PHE A 47 3.07 -21.47 7.76
CA PHE A 47 3.48 -22.01 9.07
C PHE A 47 3.39 -23.54 9.10
N GLN A 48 2.91 -24.17 8.03
CA GLN A 48 2.71 -25.62 7.90
C GLN A 48 1.80 -26.22 8.99
N LYS A 49 1.02 -25.37 9.65
CA LYS A 49 0.05 -25.73 10.70
C LYS A 49 -1.26 -24.98 10.46
N PRO A 50 -2.42 -25.56 10.80
CA PRO A 50 -3.68 -24.84 10.78
C PRO A 50 -3.70 -23.78 11.89
N SER A 51 -4.24 -22.60 11.58
CA SER A 51 -4.49 -21.60 12.61
C SER A 51 -5.74 -21.95 13.42
N ARG A 52 -5.84 -21.38 14.63
CA ARG A 52 -7.04 -21.42 15.46
C ARG A 52 -7.84 -20.12 15.36
N LYS A 53 -7.14 -18.98 15.33
CA LYS A 53 -7.76 -17.65 15.36
C LYS A 53 -6.79 -16.57 14.91
N VAL A 54 -7.32 -15.57 14.21
CA VAL A 54 -6.64 -14.29 14.00
C VAL A 54 -7.19 -13.25 14.98
N ILE A 55 -6.29 -12.52 15.63
CA ILE A 55 -6.58 -11.41 16.54
C ILE A 55 -6.08 -10.13 15.87
N VAL A 56 -7.02 -9.21 15.64
CA VAL A 56 -6.75 -7.88 15.12
C VAL A 56 -6.57 -6.94 16.31
N ASN A 57 -5.34 -6.47 16.50
CA ASN A 57 -5.01 -5.45 17.49
C ASN A 57 -4.94 -4.08 16.82
N MET A 58 -4.83 -3.03 17.63
CA MET A 58 -4.52 -1.69 17.11
C MET A 58 -3.22 -1.69 16.29
N VAL A 59 -2.21 -2.40 16.77
CA VAL A 59 -0.92 -2.58 16.11
C VAL A 59 -0.66 -4.07 15.90
N GLY A 60 -0.32 -4.42 14.67
CA GLY A 60 -0.01 -5.78 14.27
C GLY A 60 -1.23 -6.69 14.11
N ARG A 61 -0.97 -7.87 13.56
CA ARG A 61 -1.96 -8.95 13.41
C ARG A 61 -1.40 -10.22 14.01
N LYS A 62 -2.09 -10.77 15.02
CA LYS A 62 -1.66 -11.97 15.72
C LYS A 62 -2.45 -13.17 15.23
N ILE A 63 -1.75 -14.27 14.98
CA ILE A 63 -2.32 -15.56 14.56
C ILE A 63 -1.97 -16.58 15.63
N LEU A 64 -2.99 -17.22 16.18
CA LEU A 64 -2.85 -18.28 17.17
C LEU A 64 -2.85 -19.65 16.49
N PHE A 65 -1.93 -20.50 16.92
CA PHE A 65 -1.83 -21.90 16.53
C PHE A 65 -1.98 -22.78 17.78
N GLU A 66 -1.96 -24.09 17.60
CA GLU A 66 -1.99 -25.04 18.73
C GLU A 66 -0.74 -24.95 19.63
N ASP A 67 0.45 -24.89 19.01
CA ASP A 67 1.74 -24.92 19.73
C ASP A 67 2.49 -23.58 19.73
N GLY A 68 1.80 -22.47 19.43
CA GLY A 68 2.46 -21.16 19.35
C GLY A 68 1.58 -20.04 18.81
N GLU A 69 2.21 -18.89 18.61
CA GLU A 69 1.62 -17.71 17.99
C GLU A 69 2.61 -17.03 17.04
N ALA A 70 2.07 -16.33 16.04
CA ALA A 70 2.82 -15.44 15.17
C ALA A 70 2.17 -14.05 15.17
N GLU A 71 2.97 -12.99 15.19
CA GLU A 71 2.51 -11.60 15.12
C GLU A 71 3.21 -10.90 13.95
N PHE A 72 2.42 -10.41 13.00
CA PHE A 72 2.87 -9.59 11.89
C PHE A 72 2.87 -8.13 12.28
N LEU A 73 3.94 -7.42 11.93
CA LEU A 73 4.09 -5.99 12.20
C LEU A 73 4.79 -5.30 11.03
N PHE A 74 4.14 -4.29 10.47
CA PHE A 74 4.81 -3.31 9.62
C PHE A 74 5.26 -2.10 10.43
N SER A 75 6.47 -1.62 10.17
CA SER A 75 6.88 -0.27 10.61
C SER A 75 5.93 0.78 10.05
N LEU A 76 5.71 1.84 10.83
CA LEU A 76 4.86 2.95 10.44
C LEU A 76 5.33 3.61 9.15
N ASP A 77 6.64 3.89 9.02
CA ASP A 77 7.20 4.81 8.02
C ASP A 77 8.47 4.30 7.33
N ARG A 78 8.96 3.11 7.67
CA ARG A 78 10.14 2.48 7.05
C ARG A 78 9.77 1.22 6.28
N LYS A 79 10.60 0.83 5.30
CA LYS A 79 10.48 -0.46 4.61
C LYS A 79 10.96 -1.59 5.54
N ARG A 80 10.20 -1.84 6.62
CA ARG A 80 10.49 -2.85 7.64
C ARG A 80 9.23 -3.64 7.96
N PHE A 81 9.35 -4.95 7.83
CA PHE A 81 8.31 -5.91 8.20
C PHE A 81 8.89 -6.95 9.16
N PHE A 82 8.09 -7.34 10.13
CA PHE A 82 8.47 -8.30 11.15
C PHE A 82 7.44 -9.42 11.30
N ILE A 83 7.95 -10.61 11.60
CA ILE A 83 7.17 -11.76 12.06
C ILE A 83 7.74 -12.17 13.41
N LYS A 84 7.03 -11.89 14.50
CA LYS A 84 7.38 -12.39 15.84
C LYS A 84 6.70 -13.73 16.07
N ILE A 85 7.48 -14.75 16.39
CA ILE A 85 7.04 -16.12 16.59
C ILE A 85 7.31 -16.51 18.04
N LYS A 86 6.32 -17.11 18.71
CA LYS A 86 6.49 -17.75 20.01
C LYS A 86 6.02 -19.20 19.95
N GLY A 87 6.72 -20.10 20.62
CA GLY A 87 6.43 -21.53 20.60
C GLY A 87 7.10 -22.27 19.43
N LYS A 88 6.59 -23.46 19.10
CA LYS A 88 7.19 -24.34 18.07
C LYS A 88 6.50 -24.13 16.73
N LEU A 89 6.92 -23.09 16.00
CA LEU A 89 6.34 -22.68 14.72
C LEU A 89 7.44 -22.30 13.73
N ASP A 90 7.73 -23.20 12.81
CA ASP A 90 8.61 -22.90 11.70
C ASP A 90 7.83 -22.16 10.60
N ILE A 91 8.51 -21.31 9.85
CA ILE A 91 7.91 -20.62 8.70
C ILE A 91 8.64 -20.98 7.42
N GLN A 92 7.87 -21.09 6.35
CA GLN A 92 8.36 -21.19 4.99
C GLN A 92 7.97 -19.92 4.22
N LEU A 93 8.96 -19.26 3.63
CA LEU A 93 8.80 -18.09 2.80
C LEU A 93 9.26 -18.43 1.38
N ARG A 94 8.53 -17.95 0.35
CA ARG A 94 9.03 -17.96 -1.03
C ARG A 94 9.36 -16.53 -1.44
N LEU A 95 10.64 -16.31 -1.72
CA LEU A 95 11.19 -15.03 -2.15
C LEU A 95 10.88 -14.83 -3.63
N CYS A 96 10.43 -13.63 -3.97
CA CYS A 96 10.08 -13.25 -5.33
C CYS A 96 10.49 -11.81 -5.61
N GLU A 97 10.53 -11.46 -6.89
CA GLU A 97 10.61 -10.09 -7.36
C GLU A 97 9.47 -9.94 -8.35
N THR A 98 8.30 -9.55 -7.84
CA THR A 98 7.13 -9.30 -8.69
C THR A 98 6.90 -7.79 -8.72
N PRO A 99 7.06 -7.13 -9.88
CA PRO A 99 6.73 -5.72 -9.97
C PRO A 99 5.21 -5.52 -9.82
N VAL A 100 4.79 -4.33 -9.38
CA VAL A 100 3.38 -3.94 -9.41
C VAL A 100 2.82 -4.03 -10.83
N TRP A 101 1.49 -4.11 -10.93
CA TRP A 101 0.81 -4.10 -12.22
C TRP A 101 1.27 -2.93 -13.11
N TYR A 102 1.15 -3.11 -14.43
CA TYR A 102 1.53 -2.12 -15.45
C TYR A 102 3.01 -1.70 -15.44
N SER A 103 3.89 -2.53 -14.87
CA SER A 103 5.34 -2.29 -14.90
C SER A 103 6.04 -2.81 -16.16
N ASP A 104 5.35 -3.55 -17.02
CA ASP A 104 5.91 -4.02 -18.31
C ASP A 104 6.30 -2.83 -19.21
N ILE A 105 5.64 -1.68 -19.06
CA ILE A 105 5.99 -0.42 -19.74
C ILE A 105 7.37 0.10 -19.33
N LEU A 106 7.79 -0.16 -18.10
CA LEU A 106 9.14 0.14 -17.61
C LEU A 106 10.15 -0.96 -17.98
N GLY A 107 9.70 -2.02 -18.69
CA GLY A 107 10.49 -3.20 -19.01
C GLY A 107 10.70 -4.15 -17.83
N TRP A 108 10.03 -3.92 -16.69
CA TRP A 108 10.21 -4.76 -15.51
C TRP A 108 9.43 -6.05 -15.64
N ARG A 109 10.06 -7.15 -15.24
CA ARG A 109 9.45 -8.49 -15.31
C ARG A 109 9.48 -9.16 -13.95
N LYS A 110 8.50 -10.04 -13.72
CA LYS A 110 8.54 -10.96 -12.58
C LYS A 110 9.73 -11.90 -12.70
N THR A 111 10.58 -11.94 -11.67
CA THR A 111 11.72 -12.84 -11.62
C THR A 111 11.95 -13.41 -10.22
N VAL A 112 12.92 -14.32 -10.11
CA VAL A 112 13.52 -14.66 -8.82
C VAL A 112 14.66 -13.67 -8.56
N PRO A 113 14.70 -12.98 -7.41
CA PRO A 113 15.76 -12.03 -7.09
C PRO A 113 17.11 -12.74 -6.97
N ARG A 114 18.21 -12.00 -6.96
CA ARG A 114 19.51 -12.58 -6.57
C ARG A 114 19.51 -12.74 -5.06
N ILE A 115 19.89 -13.91 -4.58
CA ILE A 115 19.85 -14.26 -3.16
C ILE A 115 21.25 -14.64 -2.71
N TYR A 116 21.73 -14.00 -1.66
CA TYR A 116 23.04 -14.25 -1.07
C TYR A 116 22.87 -14.66 0.37
N GLU A 117 23.40 -15.83 0.72
CA GLU A 117 23.44 -16.32 2.10
C GLU A 117 24.73 -15.84 2.77
N LYS A 118 24.60 -15.17 3.90
CA LYS A 118 25.68 -14.85 4.83
C LYS A 118 25.40 -15.53 6.17
N GLU A 119 26.39 -15.54 7.06
CA GLU A 119 26.35 -16.31 8.31
C GLU A 119 25.08 -16.07 9.16
N ASP A 120 24.59 -14.83 9.24
CA ASP A 120 23.43 -14.44 10.06
C ASP A 120 22.29 -13.76 9.28
N GLU A 121 22.40 -13.68 7.94
CA GLU A 121 21.46 -12.92 7.11
C GLU A 121 21.32 -13.49 5.69
N ILE A 122 20.14 -13.31 5.11
CA ILE A 122 19.90 -13.49 3.67
C ILE A 122 19.77 -12.12 3.03
N LEU A 123 20.53 -11.85 1.98
CA LEU A 123 20.36 -10.65 1.17
C LEU A 123 19.57 -10.97 -0.09
N ILE A 124 18.69 -10.07 -0.46
CA ILE A 124 17.86 -10.13 -1.65
C ILE A 124 18.16 -8.88 -2.47
N GLU A 125 18.78 -9.06 -3.63
CA GLU A 125 19.03 -7.98 -4.58
C GLU A 125 18.02 -8.08 -5.72
N LEU A 126 17.19 -7.04 -5.85
CA LEU A 126 16.21 -6.93 -6.92
C LEU A 126 16.90 -6.59 -8.24
N LYS A 127 16.62 -7.36 -9.28
CA LYS A 127 17.22 -7.20 -10.61
C LYS A 127 16.72 -5.97 -11.35
N ASN A 128 15.47 -5.58 -11.14
CA ASN A 128 14.83 -4.47 -11.87
C ASN A 128 15.32 -3.09 -11.39
N LEU A 129 15.54 -2.90 -10.08
CA LEU A 129 15.94 -1.60 -9.50
C LEU A 129 17.28 -1.60 -8.72
N ASN A 130 18.01 -2.73 -8.68
CA ASN A 130 19.23 -2.86 -7.89
C ASN A 130 19.06 -2.42 -6.42
N ILE A 131 17.89 -2.73 -5.84
CA ILE A 131 17.55 -2.47 -4.43
C ILE A 131 17.91 -3.71 -3.62
N LEU A 132 18.49 -3.51 -2.45
CA LEU A 132 18.84 -4.56 -1.50
C LEU A 132 17.82 -4.65 -0.37
N PHE A 133 17.40 -5.87 -0.07
CA PHE A 133 16.65 -6.23 1.13
C PHE A 133 17.44 -7.23 1.97
N PHE A 134 17.22 -7.18 3.27
CA PHE A 134 17.84 -8.02 4.28
C PHE A 134 16.76 -8.85 4.95
N ILE A 135 17.00 -10.14 5.09
CA ILE A 135 16.26 -11.02 6.00
C ILE A 135 17.18 -11.44 7.13
N LYS A 136 16.83 -11.05 8.35
CA LYS A 136 17.58 -11.40 9.57
C LYS A 136 16.64 -11.99 10.61
N SER A 137 17.18 -12.80 11.52
CA SER A 137 16.40 -13.36 12.61
C SER A 137 17.08 -13.15 13.97
N SER A 138 16.29 -12.88 15.01
CA SER A 138 16.78 -12.92 16.39
C SER A 138 16.80 -14.39 16.87
N GLY A 139 17.85 -15.11 16.51
CA GLY A 139 18.08 -16.49 16.96
C GLY A 139 17.50 -17.59 16.09
N GLY A 140 16.70 -17.30 15.05
CA GLY A 140 16.26 -18.33 14.11
C GLY A 140 17.38 -18.83 13.19
N PHE A 141 17.29 -20.09 12.76
CA PHE A 141 18.17 -20.65 11.73
C PHE A 141 17.51 -20.60 10.36
N PHE A 142 18.26 -20.13 9.36
CA PHE A 142 17.84 -20.13 7.97
C PHE A 142 18.25 -21.41 7.26
N SER A 143 17.39 -21.88 6.37
CA SER A 143 17.73 -22.87 5.36
C SER A 143 17.15 -22.43 4.04
N LEU A 144 18.03 -22.15 3.07
CA LEU A 144 17.64 -21.69 1.75
C LEU A 144 17.75 -22.83 0.72
N LYS A 145 16.69 -23.02 -0.06
CA LYS A 145 16.70 -23.89 -1.24
C LYS A 145 16.09 -23.14 -2.42
N ARG A 146 16.92 -22.77 -3.40
CA ARG A 146 16.54 -21.87 -4.50
C ARG A 146 16.04 -20.54 -3.93
N ASN A 147 14.74 -20.26 -4.03
CA ASN A 147 14.08 -19.08 -3.49
C ASN A 147 13.12 -19.39 -2.33
N ILE A 148 13.16 -20.62 -1.80
CA ILE A 148 12.38 -21.01 -0.64
C ILE A 148 13.26 -20.91 0.59
N LEU A 149 12.93 -19.98 1.48
CA LEU A 149 13.59 -19.76 2.75
C LEU A 149 12.76 -20.40 3.87
N LYS A 150 13.34 -21.37 4.57
CA LYS A 150 12.79 -21.89 5.81
C LYS A 150 13.44 -21.19 6.99
N VAL A 151 12.63 -20.77 7.96
CA VAL A 151 13.11 -20.23 9.22
C VAL A 151 12.65 -21.15 10.33
N LYS A 152 13.62 -21.72 11.05
CA LYS A 152 13.34 -22.50 12.26
C LYS A 152 13.27 -21.57 13.46
N SER A 153 12.14 -21.59 14.16
CA SER A 153 11.97 -20.79 15.38
C SER A 153 12.74 -21.43 16.55
N LEU A 154 13.49 -20.62 17.29
CA LEU A 154 14.02 -20.98 18.60
C LEU A 154 13.13 -20.46 19.74
N LEU A 155 13.12 -21.20 20.84
CA LEU A 155 12.43 -20.84 22.06
C LEU A 155 13.26 -19.82 22.89
N PRO A 156 12.62 -18.93 23.65
CA PRO A 156 11.16 -18.80 23.81
C PRO A 156 10.48 -18.04 22.66
N GLU A 157 11.22 -17.20 21.94
CA GLU A 157 10.69 -16.38 20.85
C GLU A 157 11.74 -16.12 19.76
N THR A 158 11.27 -15.98 18.52
CA THR A 158 12.07 -15.64 17.34
C THR A 158 11.40 -14.51 16.60
N VAL A 159 12.14 -13.46 16.27
CA VAL A 159 11.67 -12.40 15.38
C VAL A 159 12.39 -12.53 14.05
N VAL A 160 11.63 -12.53 12.96
CA VAL A 160 12.15 -12.45 11.60
C VAL A 160 11.90 -11.05 11.08
N TYR A 161 12.93 -10.42 10.54
CA TYR A 161 12.89 -9.10 9.94
C TYR A 161 13.09 -9.21 8.43
N ILE A 162 12.31 -8.46 7.66
CA ILE A 162 12.51 -8.21 6.22
C ILE A 162 12.48 -6.69 6.00
N GLY A 163 13.53 -6.11 5.41
CA GLY A 163 13.55 -4.68 5.08
C GLY A 163 14.77 -4.23 4.27
N ASP A 164 14.82 -2.96 3.90
CA ASP A 164 15.85 -2.40 3.00
C ASP A 164 17.09 -1.84 3.72
N GLU A 165 17.10 -1.90 5.05
CA GLU A 165 18.22 -1.48 5.90
C GLU A 165 18.74 -2.67 6.72
N PRO A 166 20.06 -2.80 6.94
CA PRO A 166 20.59 -3.80 7.85
C PRO A 166 20.25 -3.45 9.31
N LEU A 167 19.82 -4.46 10.08
CA LEU A 167 19.58 -4.31 11.52
C LEU A 167 20.66 -5.00 12.35
N LYS A 168 21.12 -4.31 13.41
CA LYS A 168 22.06 -4.87 14.39
C LYS A 168 21.36 -5.78 15.40
N ASN A 169 20.17 -5.39 15.86
CA ASN A 169 19.39 -6.16 16.84
C ASN A 169 17.92 -6.20 16.41
N VAL A 170 17.50 -7.33 15.84
CA VAL A 170 16.16 -7.53 15.28
C VAL A 170 15.07 -7.48 16.36
N MET A 171 15.30 -8.11 17.52
CA MET A 171 14.32 -8.12 18.61
C MET A 171 14.07 -6.71 19.15
N LYS A 172 15.15 -5.96 19.42
CA LYS A 172 15.06 -4.58 19.89
C LYS A 172 14.31 -3.69 18.88
N ALA A 173 14.65 -3.81 17.59
CA ALA A 173 13.98 -3.04 16.54
C ALA A 173 12.48 -3.36 16.44
N TYR A 174 12.08 -4.62 16.61
CA TYR A 174 10.67 -4.99 16.65
C TYR A 174 9.92 -4.29 17.78
N GLU A 175 10.44 -4.36 19.02
CA GLU A 175 9.78 -3.74 20.18
C GLU A 175 9.71 -2.21 20.02
N GLU A 176 10.78 -1.57 19.52
CA GLU A 176 10.81 -0.13 19.25
C GLU A 176 9.78 0.29 18.17
N GLU A 177 9.68 -0.45 17.07
CA GLU A 177 8.71 -0.16 16.00
C GLU A 177 7.27 -0.38 16.45
N LYS A 178 7.03 -1.40 17.29
CA LYS A 178 5.70 -1.66 17.86
C LYS A 178 5.25 -0.51 18.76
N VAL A 179 6.10 -0.11 19.71
CA VAL A 179 5.82 1.02 20.61
C VAL A 179 5.63 2.32 19.81
N LYS A 180 6.52 2.61 18.86
CA LYS A 180 6.41 3.81 18.01
C LYS A 180 5.07 3.86 17.27
N LYS A 181 4.62 2.74 16.69
CA LYS A 181 3.35 2.68 15.94
C LYS A 181 2.14 2.82 16.87
N GLU A 182 2.21 2.22 18.06
CA GLU A 182 1.16 2.30 19.08
C GLU A 182 1.02 3.73 19.63
N GLU A 183 2.13 4.38 20.00
CA GLU A 183 2.15 5.78 20.41
C GLU A 183 1.62 6.71 19.31
N TYR A 184 2.00 6.46 18.05
CA TYR A 184 1.52 7.24 16.92
C TYR A 184 -0.01 7.13 16.74
N TYR A 185 -0.59 5.93 16.88
CA TYR A 185 -2.05 5.77 16.78
C TYR A 185 -2.77 6.42 17.94
N HIS A 186 -2.27 6.28 19.18
CA HIS A 186 -2.86 6.97 20.32
C HIS A 186 -2.79 8.50 20.21
N LEU A 187 -1.70 9.05 19.68
CA LEU A 187 -1.54 10.49 19.50
C LEU A 187 -2.41 11.04 18.36
N THR A 188 -2.49 10.30 17.24
CA THR A 188 -3.18 10.74 16.02
C THR A 188 -4.68 10.49 16.08
N ASN A 189 -5.12 9.52 16.89
CA ASN A 189 -6.50 9.06 16.93
C ASN A 189 -7.06 9.04 18.35
N ASN A 190 -7.78 10.11 18.69
CA ASN A 190 -8.52 10.30 19.94
C ASN A 190 -9.97 9.77 19.89
N GLU A 191 -10.38 9.17 18.77
CA GLU A 191 -11.74 8.64 18.57
C GLU A 191 -11.99 7.40 19.45
N LYS A 192 -13.25 6.97 19.52
CA LYS A 192 -13.67 5.76 20.25
C LYS A 192 -14.60 4.89 19.41
N GLY A 193 -14.76 3.63 19.80
CA GLY A 193 -15.68 2.70 19.17
C GLY A 193 -15.40 2.53 17.67
N THR A 194 -16.44 2.59 16.83
CA THR A 194 -16.31 2.41 15.39
C THR A 194 -15.46 3.50 14.73
N ARG A 195 -15.56 4.76 15.17
CA ARG A 195 -14.77 5.86 14.60
C ARG A 195 -13.27 5.69 14.81
N PHE A 196 -12.88 5.12 15.96
CA PHE A 196 -11.49 4.76 16.23
C PHE A 196 -10.94 3.79 15.18
N TRP A 197 -11.65 2.69 14.94
CA TRP A 197 -11.20 1.69 13.96
C TRP A 197 -11.22 2.22 12.53
N LEU A 198 -12.22 3.03 12.18
CA LEU A 198 -12.30 3.69 10.87
C LEU A 198 -11.12 4.63 10.64
N LYS A 199 -10.78 5.47 11.63
CA LYS A 199 -9.65 6.42 11.51
C LYS A 199 -8.30 5.70 11.44
N ASN A 200 -8.10 4.61 12.18
CA ASN A 200 -6.90 3.77 12.03
C ASN A 200 -6.82 3.08 10.66
N MET A 201 -7.96 2.63 10.11
CA MET A 201 -8.00 2.05 8.76
C MET A 201 -7.57 3.07 7.70
N LEU A 202 -8.01 4.33 7.81
CA LEU A 202 -7.59 5.41 6.90
C LEU A 202 -6.07 5.69 6.99
N ILE A 203 -5.49 5.57 8.20
CA ILE A 203 -4.05 5.71 8.42
C ILE A 203 -3.28 4.53 7.81
N ASP A 204 -3.78 3.30 7.98
CA ASP A 204 -3.19 2.08 7.41
C ASP A 204 -3.24 2.07 5.86
N MET A 205 -4.27 2.68 5.26
CA MET A 205 -4.46 2.79 3.81
C MET A 205 -3.68 3.96 3.19
N PHE A 206 -2.70 4.54 3.89
CA PHE A 206 -1.84 5.57 3.35
C PHE A 206 -0.49 5.00 2.92
N LEU A 207 -0.16 5.09 1.63
CA LEU A 207 1.07 4.55 1.06
C LEU A 207 1.95 5.68 0.50
N ALA A 208 3.27 5.54 0.67
CA ALA A 208 4.28 6.53 0.31
C ALA A 208 5.56 5.88 -0.23
N ASN A 209 6.03 6.28 -1.39
CA ASN A 209 7.33 5.91 -1.93
C ASN A 209 7.93 7.07 -2.74
N GLU A 210 8.98 6.81 -3.51
CA GLU A 210 9.66 7.82 -4.33
C GLU A 210 8.77 8.45 -5.42
N TYR A 211 7.70 7.76 -5.83
CA TYR A 211 6.79 8.23 -6.87
C TYR A 211 5.67 9.12 -6.31
N GLY A 212 5.27 8.93 -5.05
CA GLY A 212 4.17 9.68 -4.47
C GLY A 212 3.83 9.28 -3.05
N GLU A 213 2.90 10.00 -2.43
CA GLU A 213 2.32 9.63 -1.14
C GLU A 213 0.84 10.00 -1.05
N GLY A 214 0.01 9.12 -0.52
CA GLY A 214 -1.44 9.33 -0.50
C GLY A 214 -2.21 8.10 -0.05
N VAL A 215 -3.51 8.29 0.17
CA VAL A 215 -4.44 7.18 0.37
C VAL A 215 -4.58 6.35 -0.91
N ILE A 216 -4.58 5.03 -0.75
CA ILE A 216 -4.83 4.10 -1.85
C ILE A 216 -6.33 3.80 -1.98
N ALA A 217 -6.77 3.32 -3.15
CA ALA A 217 -8.16 2.92 -3.37
C ALA A 217 -8.55 1.68 -2.54
N GLY A 218 -7.68 0.67 -2.46
CA GLY A 218 -7.93 -0.46 -1.57
C GLY A 218 -7.09 -1.71 -1.81
N PHE A 219 -6.85 -2.46 -0.74
CA PHE A 219 -6.25 -3.79 -0.84
C PHE A 219 -7.27 -4.87 -1.22
N PRO A 220 -6.86 -5.94 -1.93
CA PRO A 220 -5.54 -6.14 -2.53
C PRO A 220 -5.45 -5.66 -3.98
N GLU A 221 -6.57 -5.36 -4.66
CA GLU A 221 -6.60 -5.12 -6.11
C GLU A 221 -6.09 -3.75 -6.54
N PHE A 222 -6.35 -2.71 -5.74
CA PHE A 222 -6.06 -1.32 -6.09
C PHE A 222 -5.14 -0.62 -5.07
N PRO A 223 -3.95 -1.17 -4.75
CA PRO A 223 -3.01 -0.63 -3.77
C PRO A 223 -2.20 0.57 -4.31
N TRP A 224 -2.85 1.48 -5.02
CA TRP A 224 -2.26 2.70 -5.57
C TRP A 224 -3.28 3.85 -5.58
N TRP A 225 -2.88 5.01 -6.14
CA TRP A 225 -3.61 6.27 -5.96
C TRP A 225 -4.62 6.49 -7.09
N PHE A 226 -5.87 6.75 -6.74
CA PHE A 226 -6.98 6.99 -7.69
C PHE A 226 -7.62 8.36 -7.49
N GLY A 227 -7.98 9.03 -8.60
CA GLY A 227 -8.66 10.31 -8.62
C GLY A 227 -10.00 10.28 -7.90
N VAL A 228 -10.91 9.42 -8.36
CA VAL A 228 -12.26 9.30 -7.81
C VAL A 228 -12.23 8.84 -6.35
N ASP A 229 -11.43 7.84 -6.00
CA ASP A 229 -11.31 7.34 -4.62
C ASP A 229 -10.71 8.39 -3.69
N THR A 230 -9.72 9.17 -4.15
CA THR A 230 -9.16 10.27 -3.36
C THR A 230 -10.21 11.33 -3.06
N PHE A 231 -11.18 11.55 -3.93
CA PHE A 231 -12.32 12.43 -3.63
C PHE A 231 -13.15 11.88 -2.45
N PHE A 232 -13.63 10.64 -2.53
CA PHE A 232 -14.46 10.06 -1.47
C PHE A 232 -13.70 9.90 -0.16
N ILE A 233 -12.51 9.32 -0.21
CA ILE A 233 -11.66 9.13 0.97
C ILE A 233 -11.20 10.47 1.52
N GLY A 234 -10.89 11.45 0.66
CA GLY A 234 -10.48 12.80 1.04
C GLY A 234 -11.51 13.48 1.95
N ARG A 235 -12.80 13.38 1.65
CA ARG A 235 -13.86 13.92 2.53
C ARG A 235 -13.89 13.21 3.90
N CYS A 236 -13.66 11.90 3.92
CA CYS A 236 -13.51 11.15 5.17
C CYS A 236 -12.27 11.60 5.96
N LEU A 237 -11.15 11.89 5.29
CA LEU A 237 -9.95 12.42 5.95
C LEU A 237 -10.23 13.78 6.61
N LEU A 238 -10.98 14.66 5.94
CA LEU A 238 -11.40 15.95 6.52
C LEU A 238 -12.32 15.77 7.73
N GLU A 239 -13.28 14.85 7.64
CA GLU A 239 -14.21 14.55 8.74
C GLU A 239 -13.53 13.89 9.95
N MET A 240 -12.44 13.16 9.71
CA MET A 240 -11.63 12.50 10.74
C MET A 240 -10.46 13.37 11.23
N ASP A 241 -10.41 14.65 10.85
CA ASP A 241 -9.36 15.61 11.19
C ASP A 241 -7.93 15.11 10.82
N LEU A 242 -7.80 14.46 9.66
CA LEU A 242 -6.54 13.96 9.08
C LEU A 242 -6.05 14.89 7.95
N MET A 243 -5.94 16.19 8.21
CA MET A 243 -5.62 17.21 7.20
C MET A 243 -4.27 16.98 6.50
N ASP A 244 -3.25 16.45 7.18
CA ASP A 244 -1.96 16.14 6.55
C ASP A 244 -2.09 15.03 5.51
N PHE A 245 -2.84 13.97 5.82
CA PHE A 245 -3.14 12.87 4.89
C PHE A 245 -3.94 13.38 3.70
N PHE A 246 -4.90 14.27 3.93
CA PHE A 246 -5.66 14.94 2.87
C PHE A 246 -4.72 15.71 1.94
N LYS A 247 -3.92 16.64 2.49
CA LYS A 247 -3.03 17.52 1.70
C LYS A 247 -2.08 16.69 0.84
N LYS A 248 -1.50 15.64 1.40
CA LYS A 248 -0.59 14.73 0.69
C LYS A 248 -1.28 13.99 -0.45
N SER A 249 -2.44 13.37 -0.17
CA SER A 249 -3.21 12.63 -1.18
C SER A 249 -3.66 13.55 -2.32
N PHE A 250 -4.16 14.74 -1.99
CA PHE A 250 -4.56 15.76 -2.95
C PHE A 250 -3.38 16.21 -3.82
N SER A 251 -2.29 16.63 -3.19
CA SER A 251 -1.09 17.14 -3.87
C SER A 251 -0.44 16.06 -4.74
N ASN A 252 -0.52 14.79 -4.34
CA ASN A 252 0.02 13.68 -5.09
C ASN A 252 -0.63 13.54 -6.47
N LEU A 253 -1.95 13.62 -6.57
CA LEU A 253 -2.62 13.53 -7.88
C LEU A 253 -2.44 14.79 -8.71
N LEU A 254 -2.36 15.98 -8.08
CA LEU A 254 -1.99 17.20 -8.80
C LEU A 254 -0.58 17.12 -9.39
N ARG A 255 0.38 16.56 -8.64
CA ARG A 255 1.76 16.34 -9.12
C ARG A 255 1.82 15.46 -10.36
N HIS A 256 0.91 14.50 -10.49
CA HIS A 256 0.81 13.60 -11.64
C HIS A 256 -0.18 14.11 -12.70
N SER A 257 -0.72 15.32 -12.56
CA SER A 257 -1.63 15.89 -13.56
C SER A 257 -0.89 16.28 -14.84
N GLU A 258 -1.54 16.09 -15.98
CA GLU A 258 -1.04 16.57 -17.27
C GLU A 258 -1.83 17.82 -17.69
N LYS A 259 -1.18 18.99 -17.69
CA LYS A 259 -1.84 20.29 -17.99
C LYS A 259 -3.08 20.52 -17.10
N GLY A 260 -2.96 20.18 -15.82
CA GLY A 260 -4.04 20.31 -14.83
C GLY A 260 -5.13 19.24 -14.90
N LYS A 261 -5.09 18.31 -15.86
CA LYS A 261 -6.00 17.16 -15.89
C LYS A 261 -5.60 16.15 -14.82
N ILE A 262 -6.46 15.95 -13.83
CA ILE A 262 -6.22 15.02 -12.71
C ILE A 262 -6.29 13.57 -13.21
N PRO A 263 -5.29 12.72 -12.95
CA PRO A 263 -5.29 11.34 -13.39
C PRO A 263 -6.38 10.51 -12.70
N HIS A 264 -6.91 9.52 -13.41
CA HIS A 264 -7.83 8.54 -12.83
C HIS A 264 -7.07 7.62 -11.88
N GLU A 265 -5.87 7.20 -12.29
CA GLU A 265 -5.04 6.37 -11.43
C GLU A 265 -3.55 6.49 -11.74
N VAL A 266 -2.76 6.44 -10.68
CA VAL A 266 -1.29 6.50 -10.70
C VAL A 266 -0.77 5.28 -9.95
N ILE A 267 -0.10 4.39 -10.68
CA ILE A 267 0.48 3.18 -10.13
C ILE A 267 1.64 3.54 -9.21
N THR A 268 1.93 2.71 -8.21
CA THR A 268 3.01 2.94 -7.24
C THR A 268 4.43 2.80 -7.82
N ASN A 269 4.57 2.63 -9.14
CA ASN A 269 5.82 2.80 -9.89
C ASN A 269 5.89 4.17 -10.62
N GLY A 270 4.93 5.06 -10.39
CA GLY A 270 4.81 6.40 -10.99
C GLY A 270 4.14 6.44 -12.36
N VAL A 271 3.80 5.29 -12.95
CA VAL A 271 3.12 5.25 -14.25
C VAL A 271 1.66 5.69 -14.08
N ILE A 272 1.22 6.62 -14.93
CA ILE A 272 -0.18 7.00 -15.06
C ILE A 272 -0.81 6.00 -16.03
N TYR A 273 -1.62 5.08 -15.53
CA TYR A 273 -2.33 4.12 -16.38
C TYR A 273 -3.45 4.83 -17.15
N HIS A 274 -4.33 5.51 -16.43
CA HIS A 274 -5.43 6.28 -17.02
C HIS A 274 -5.32 7.76 -16.66
N LYS A 275 -5.25 8.61 -17.68
CA LYS A 275 -4.99 10.07 -17.57
C LYS A 275 -6.14 10.87 -16.94
N GLY A 276 -7.22 10.22 -16.54
CA GLY A 276 -8.41 10.86 -16.00
C GLY A 276 -9.49 11.10 -17.03
N ASN A 277 -10.71 11.25 -16.57
CA ASN A 277 -11.84 11.77 -17.33
C ASN A 277 -12.13 13.22 -16.89
N PRO A 278 -13.05 13.94 -17.56
CA PRO A 278 -13.45 15.29 -17.13
C PRO A 278 -13.93 15.38 -15.68
N ILE A 279 -14.46 14.27 -15.13
CA ILE A 279 -15.05 14.26 -13.80
C ILE A 279 -14.03 14.39 -12.69
N GLU A 280 -12.87 13.72 -12.75
CA GLU A 280 -11.86 13.74 -11.68
C GLU A 280 -11.36 15.16 -11.42
N THR A 281 -11.09 15.91 -12.48
CA THR A 281 -10.66 17.31 -12.36
C THR A 281 -11.75 18.18 -11.71
N SER A 282 -13.02 17.91 -12.01
CA SER A 282 -14.16 18.63 -11.42
C SER A 282 -14.35 18.27 -9.94
N LEU A 283 -14.22 16.99 -9.58
CA LEU A 283 -14.28 16.52 -8.19
C LEU A 283 -13.20 17.17 -7.32
N PHE A 284 -12.01 17.41 -7.87
CA PHE A 284 -10.91 18.05 -7.14
C PHE A 284 -11.15 19.53 -6.84
N VAL A 285 -11.97 20.23 -7.64
CA VAL A 285 -12.44 21.59 -7.30
C VAL A 285 -13.29 21.54 -6.04
N ILE A 286 -14.29 20.64 -6.01
CA ILE A 286 -15.19 20.45 -4.87
C ILE A 286 -14.39 20.04 -3.63
N LEU A 287 -13.43 19.13 -3.80
CA LEU A 287 -12.60 18.66 -2.70
C LEU A 287 -11.72 19.76 -2.10
N LEU A 288 -11.19 20.67 -2.93
CA LEU A 288 -10.43 21.83 -2.46
C LEU A 288 -11.31 22.85 -1.74
N GLU A 289 -12.56 23.02 -2.19
CA GLU A 289 -13.57 23.82 -1.52
C GLU A 289 -13.93 23.21 -0.15
N ASP A 290 -14.23 21.91 -0.07
CA ASP A 290 -14.49 21.19 1.19
C ASP A 290 -13.32 21.38 2.18
N TYR A 291 -12.08 21.30 1.70
CA TYR A 291 -10.89 21.55 2.51
C TYR A 291 -10.87 22.99 3.04
N TYR A 292 -11.11 23.98 2.19
CA TYR A 292 -11.15 25.38 2.59
C TYR A 292 -12.29 25.64 3.58
N GLU A 293 -13.47 25.09 3.36
CA GLU A 293 -14.61 25.25 4.25
C GLU A 293 -14.35 24.66 5.63
N LYS A 294 -13.69 23.50 5.70
CA LYS A 294 -13.31 22.85 6.96
C LYS A 294 -12.19 23.60 7.70
N THR A 295 -11.17 24.07 6.99
CA THR A 295 -9.91 24.53 7.62
C THR A 295 -9.69 26.04 7.59
N LYS A 296 -10.36 26.74 6.67
CA LYS A 296 -10.13 28.14 6.31
C LYS A 296 -8.67 28.45 5.92
N ASP A 297 -7.88 27.43 5.56
CA ASP A 297 -6.49 27.58 5.11
C ASP A 297 -6.44 27.99 3.63
N LEU A 298 -6.42 29.30 3.41
CA LEU A 298 -6.30 29.89 2.07
C LEU A 298 -4.92 29.67 1.44
N THR A 299 -3.89 29.32 2.23
CA THR A 299 -2.53 29.12 1.71
C THR A 299 -2.49 27.90 0.82
N PHE A 300 -3.00 26.77 1.33
CA PHE A 300 -3.08 25.52 0.55
C PHE A 300 -3.97 25.68 -0.70
N VAL A 301 -5.07 26.44 -0.60
CA VAL A 301 -5.91 26.75 -1.77
C VAL A 301 -5.11 27.51 -2.83
N LYS A 302 -4.40 28.57 -2.44
CA LYS A 302 -3.61 29.39 -3.38
C LYS A 302 -2.47 28.62 -4.03
N GLU A 303 -1.83 27.72 -3.29
CA GLU A 303 -0.76 26.86 -3.80
C GLU A 303 -1.25 25.91 -4.92
N ASN A 304 -2.46 25.37 -4.77
CA ASN A 304 -3.01 24.37 -5.69
C ASN A 304 -3.92 24.94 -6.78
N TYR A 305 -4.47 26.14 -6.57
CA TYR A 305 -5.40 26.80 -7.51
C TYR A 305 -4.88 26.91 -8.95
N PRO A 306 -3.59 27.23 -9.23
CA PRO A 306 -3.11 27.35 -10.61
C PRO A 306 -3.28 26.07 -11.43
N VAL A 307 -2.98 24.90 -10.85
CA VAL A 307 -3.10 23.59 -11.52
C VAL A 307 -4.56 23.26 -11.80
N ILE A 308 -5.43 23.47 -10.82
CA ILE A 308 -6.87 23.27 -10.95
C ILE A 308 -7.47 24.20 -12.02
N LEU A 309 -7.08 25.48 -12.02
CA LEU A 309 -7.54 26.46 -13.01
C LEU A 309 -7.10 26.08 -14.42
N GLU A 310 -5.88 25.57 -14.59
CA GLU A 310 -5.40 25.08 -15.89
C GLU A 310 -6.23 23.89 -16.37
N GLY A 311 -6.48 22.91 -15.50
CA GLY A 311 -7.31 21.75 -15.81
C GLY A 311 -8.71 22.16 -16.25
N PHE A 312 -9.34 23.06 -15.50
CA PHE A 312 -10.69 23.55 -15.82
C PHE A 312 -10.73 24.35 -17.12
N LYS A 313 -9.73 25.22 -17.37
CA LYS A 313 -9.61 25.93 -18.66
C LYS A 313 -9.46 24.97 -19.83
N ASN A 314 -8.77 23.85 -19.65
CA ASN A 314 -8.62 22.84 -20.69
C ASN A 314 -9.93 22.07 -20.93
N LEU A 315 -10.67 21.73 -19.88
CA LEU A 315 -11.99 21.11 -19.99
C LEU A 315 -13.00 22.00 -20.72
N LEU A 316 -12.98 23.31 -20.48
CA LEU A 316 -13.91 24.27 -21.08
C LEU A 316 -13.55 24.69 -22.52
N LYS A 317 -12.50 24.13 -23.14
CA LYS A 317 -12.16 24.40 -24.55
C LYS A 317 -13.12 23.74 -25.53
N VAL A 318 -13.80 22.68 -25.10
CA VAL A 318 -14.83 21.98 -25.87
C VAL A 318 -16.21 22.34 -25.31
N PRO A 319 -17.25 22.47 -26.16
CA PRO A 319 -18.59 22.87 -25.72
C PRO A 319 -19.27 21.81 -24.85
N TYR A 320 -18.85 20.54 -24.96
CA TYR A 320 -19.37 19.40 -24.20
C TYR A 320 -18.20 18.54 -23.70
N PRO A 321 -18.29 17.94 -22.49
CA PRO A 321 -17.29 16.99 -22.04
C PRO A 321 -17.34 15.74 -22.94
N GLU A 322 -16.24 15.45 -23.61
CA GLU A 322 -16.07 14.24 -24.43
C GLU A 322 -15.41 13.12 -23.61
N GLY A 323 -15.82 11.87 -23.88
CA GLY A 323 -15.23 10.67 -23.27
C GLY A 323 -16.21 9.80 -22.48
N PRO A 324 -15.72 8.67 -21.92
CA PRO A 324 -16.53 7.58 -21.36
C PRO A 324 -17.32 7.93 -20.09
N GLY A 325 -17.17 9.13 -19.52
CA GLY A 325 -17.78 9.49 -18.24
C GLY A 325 -17.25 8.60 -17.11
N PHE A 326 -18.10 7.69 -16.62
CA PHE A 326 -17.79 6.69 -15.58
C PHE A 326 -17.49 5.29 -16.14
N VAL A 327 -17.44 5.09 -17.46
CA VAL A 327 -17.17 3.76 -18.01
C VAL A 327 -15.70 3.42 -17.82
N GLU A 328 -15.44 2.42 -16.97
CA GLU A 328 -14.09 1.98 -16.56
C GLU A 328 -13.49 0.88 -17.44
N LEU A 329 -14.33 0.12 -18.16
CA LEU A 329 -13.87 -1.00 -18.99
C LEU A 329 -13.34 -0.51 -20.35
N GLU A 330 -12.07 -0.81 -20.65
CA GLU A 330 -11.43 -0.41 -21.91
C GLU A 330 -12.22 -0.83 -23.16
N GLU A 331 -12.85 -2.01 -23.14
CA GLU A 331 -13.58 -2.53 -24.31
C GLU A 331 -14.82 -1.71 -24.66
N VAL A 332 -15.34 -0.95 -23.69
CA VAL A 332 -16.49 -0.06 -23.86
C VAL A 332 -16.12 1.41 -23.63
N SER A 333 -14.89 1.73 -23.21
CA SER A 333 -14.41 3.11 -23.12
C SER A 333 -13.84 3.54 -24.48
N SER A 334 -14.72 3.89 -25.42
CA SER A 334 -14.28 4.52 -26.67
C SER A 334 -14.60 6.00 -26.67
N GLU A 335 -13.89 6.78 -27.48
CA GLU A 335 -14.26 8.16 -27.83
C GLU A 335 -15.67 8.22 -28.47
N HIS A 336 -16.22 7.08 -28.87
CA HIS A 336 -17.57 6.92 -29.40
C HIS A 336 -18.64 6.65 -28.31
N VAL A 337 -18.27 6.43 -27.05
CA VAL A 337 -19.23 6.49 -25.93
C VAL A 337 -19.45 7.95 -25.59
N VAL A 338 -20.33 8.54 -26.38
CA VAL A 338 -20.84 9.88 -26.20
C VAL A 338 -21.85 9.81 -25.05
N THR A 339 -21.47 10.29 -23.86
CA THR A 339 -22.35 10.33 -22.68
C THR A 339 -23.39 11.44 -22.70
N LEU A 340 -23.49 12.19 -23.79
CA LEU A 340 -24.56 13.16 -24.03
C LEU A 340 -25.00 13.08 -25.48
N ASP A 341 -26.17 12.49 -25.69
CA ASP A 341 -26.85 12.39 -26.98
C ASP A 341 -26.50 13.52 -27.95
N ASN A 342 -26.22 13.14 -29.20
CA ASN A 342 -26.29 14.03 -30.36
C ASN A 342 -27.66 14.74 -30.39
N VAL A 343 -27.79 15.89 -29.73
CA VAL A 343 -28.93 16.82 -29.80
C VAL A 343 -28.34 18.20 -29.47
N VAL A 344 -27.92 19.05 -30.41
CA VAL A 344 -28.53 19.47 -31.70
C VAL A 344 -27.45 19.78 -32.72
#